data_AF-A0AA39MFU3-F1
#
_entry.id   AF-A0AA39MFU3-F1
#
_cell.length_a   1.000
_cell.length_b   1.000
_cell.length_c   1.000
_cell.angle_alpha   90.00
_cell.angle_beta   90.00
_cell.angle_gamma   90.00
#
_symmetry.space_group_name_H-M   'P 1'
#
loop_
_entity.id
_entity.type
_entity.pdbx_description
1 polymer ?
#
loop_
_entity_poly.entity_id
_entity_poly.type
_entity_poly.pdbx_seq_one_letter_code
_entity_poly.pdbx_strand_id
1 'polypeptide(L)'
;MLLTFLVALWVAPAQEALENEVKVFTVGREEKTIYQGFDAEADRAWGDLYNHTLLKIPKSQAALLPNKTYPIYGEDGYYLAGLDVFHQLHCLHVVRHALYNDHFDDPHANPEHVSHCVDAIRQSLMCSADISVNVWQWSEELSAVVGYSSQAHSCRNFDKLRDWARERRLHKWIDIRLFVEDGLPDPPIIS
;
A
#
# COMPACT_ATOMS: atom_id res chain seq x y z
N MET A 1 -27.91 -14.79 -7.65
CA MET A 1 -27.07 -13.72 -8.25
C MET A 1 -26.29 -12.92 -7.21
N LEU A 2 -26.82 -12.63 -6.00
CA LEU A 2 -26.03 -11.97 -4.94
C LEU A 2 -24.89 -12.82 -4.35
N LEU A 3 -25.07 -14.15 -4.21
CA LEU A 3 -24.05 -15.02 -3.64
C LEU A 3 -22.75 -15.06 -4.47
N THR A 4 -22.85 -14.99 -5.80
CA THR A 4 -21.69 -15.01 -6.69
C THR A 4 -20.87 -13.71 -6.62
N PHE A 5 -21.52 -12.56 -6.40
CA PHE A 5 -20.81 -11.28 -6.22
C PHE A 5 -20.08 -11.17 -4.88
N LEU A 6 -20.67 -11.72 -3.80
CA LEU A 6 -20.03 -11.75 -2.48
C LEU A 6 -18.79 -12.67 -2.44
N VAL A 7 -18.81 -13.77 -3.19
CA VAL A 7 -17.66 -14.69 -3.30
C VAL A 7 -16.55 -14.09 -4.18
N ALA A 8 -16.89 -13.34 -5.23
CA ALA A 8 -15.90 -12.74 -6.14
C ALA A 8 -15.04 -11.62 -5.49
N LEU A 9 -15.56 -10.91 -4.50
CA LEU A 9 -14.83 -9.89 -3.74
C LEU A 9 -13.81 -10.48 -2.75
N TRP A 10 -13.85 -11.78 -2.48
CA TRP A 10 -13.12 -12.45 -1.39
C TRP A 10 -11.99 -13.38 -1.85
N VAL A 11 -11.79 -13.56 -3.15
CA VAL A 11 -10.77 -14.52 -3.64
C VAL A 11 -9.86 -13.84 -4.66
N ALA A 12 -9.10 -12.85 -4.19
CA ALA A 12 -7.93 -12.41 -4.93
C ALA A 12 -6.97 -13.61 -5.08
N PRO A 13 -6.32 -13.81 -6.24
CA PRO A 13 -5.39 -14.93 -6.47
C PRO A 13 -4.34 -15.10 -5.38
N ALA A 14 -3.82 -14.00 -4.83
CA ALA A 14 -2.79 -14.01 -3.80
C ALA A 14 -3.31 -14.32 -2.38
N GLN A 15 -4.59 -14.64 -2.20
CA GLN A 15 -5.17 -15.00 -0.90
C GLN A 15 -4.42 -16.16 -0.23
N GLU A 16 -3.91 -17.12 -1.01
CA GLU A 16 -3.14 -18.27 -0.52
C GLU A 16 -1.76 -17.92 0.05
N ALA A 17 -1.23 -16.72 -0.28
CA ALA A 17 0.07 -16.24 0.19
C ALA A 17 -0.03 -15.38 1.45
N LEU A 18 -1.24 -15.14 1.98
CA LEU A 18 -1.42 -14.29 3.15
C LEU A 18 -0.99 -15.00 4.44
N GLU A 19 -0.04 -14.39 5.14
CA GLU A 19 0.36 -14.72 6.49
C GLU A 19 0.43 -13.44 7.32
N ASN A 20 -0.11 -13.47 8.55
CA ASN A 20 -0.06 -12.32 9.44
C ASN A 20 1.22 -12.36 10.27
N GLU A 21 1.94 -11.25 10.31
CA GLU A 21 3.10 -11.04 11.17
C GLU A 21 2.93 -9.76 11.99
N VAL A 22 3.56 -9.72 13.17
CA VAL A 22 3.65 -8.50 13.98
C VAL A 22 4.96 -7.81 13.65
N LYS A 23 4.89 -6.56 13.18
CA LYS A 23 6.06 -5.74 12.89
C LYS A 23 6.00 -4.41 13.63
N VAL A 24 7.14 -4.04 14.22
CA VAL A 24 7.36 -2.70 14.78
C VAL A 24 7.82 -1.79 13.64
N PHE A 25 7.19 -0.64 13.50
CA PHE A 25 7.59 0.32 12.47
C PHE A 25 8.80 1.12 12.94
N THR A 26 9.80 1.24 12.08
CA THR A 26 10.93 2.14 12.30
C THR A 26 10.46 3.57 12.06
N VAL A 27 10.62 4.45 13.06
CA VAL A 27 10.19 5.85 12.98
C VAL A 27 11.06 6.65 11.99
N GLY A 28 12.30 6.22 11.78
CA GLY A 28 13.20 6.83 10.80
C GLY A 28 13.86 8.14 11.26
N ARG A 29 13.84 8.43 12.58
CA ARG A 29 14.46 9.62 13.19
C ARG A 29 15.81 9.29 13.81
N GLU A 30 15.83 8.40 14.80
CA GLU A 30 17.05 7.95 15.49
C GLU A 30 17.81 6.92 14.63
N GLU A 31 17.08 5.94 14.09
CA GLU A 31 17.59 4.92 13.19
C GLU A 31 16.90 5.05 11.83
N LYS A 32 17.67 5.28 10.78
CA LYS A 32 17.16 5.40 9.41
C LYS A 32 17.02 4.03 8.76
N THR A 33 15.92 3.80 8.06
CA THR A 33 15.80 2.64 7.18
C THR A 33 16.55 2.86 5.87
N ILE A 34 16.83 1.77 5.16
CA ILE A 34 17.41 1.81 3.81
C ILE A 34 16.50 2.47 2.76
N TYR A 35 15.22 2.71 3.10
CA TYR A 35 14.23 3.31 2.18
C TYR A 35 14.16 4.83 2.32
N GLN A 36 14.91 5.40 3.27
CA GLN A 36 14.99 6.84 3.49
C GLN A 36 16.12 7.47 2.66
N GLY A 37 15.98 8.77 2.37
CA GLY A 37 16.93 9.51 1.54
C GLY A 37 16.63 9.39 0.05
N PHE A 38 17.54 9.95 -0.75
CA PHE A 38 17.43 10.13 -2.21
C PHE A 38 18.70 9.65 -2.95
N ASP A 39 19.44 8.75 -2.31
CA ASP A 39 20.63 8.16 -2.91
C ASP A 39 20.30 6.89 -3.70
N ALA A 40 21.31 6.42 -4.42
CA ALA A 40 21.17 5.22 -5.25
C ALA A 40 20.92 3.94 -4.44
N GLU A 41 21.24 3.91 -3.14
CA GLU A 41 20.95 2.76 -2.28
C GLU A 41 19.46 2.68 -1.97
N ALA A 42 18.87 3.80 -1.55
CA ALA A 42 17.44 3.91 -1.36
C ALA A 42 16.67 3.64 -2.66
N ASP A 43 17.10 4.20 -3.79
CA ASP A 43 16.44 3.96 -5.09
C ASP A 43 16.44 2.48 -5.49
N ARG A 44 17.56 1.76 -5.22
CA ARG A 44 17.63 0.31 -5.43
C ARG A 44 16.69 -0.44 -4.49
N ALA A 45 16.71 -0.13 -3.19
CA ALA A 45 15.85 -0.76 -2.21
C ALA A 45 14.37 -0.59 -2.57
N TRP A 46 13.96 0.61 -2.99
CA TRP A 46 12.60 0.87 -3.49
C TRP A 46 12.28 0.08 -4.75
N GLY A 47 13.19 0.06 -5.73
CA GLY A 47 13.03 -0.75 -6.95
C GLY A 47 12.79 -2.21 -6.63
N ASP A 48 13.57 -2.80 -5.72
CA ASP A 48 13.46 -4.22 -5.35
C ASP A 48 12.12 -4.60 -4.71
N LEU A 49 11.36 -3.63 -4.16
CA LEU A 49 10.03 -3.90 -3.57
C LEU A 49 8.94 -4.20 -4.60
N TYR A 50 9.04 -3.60 -5.80
CA TYR A 50 7.97 -3.66 -6.80
C TYR A 50 8.46 -4.01 -8.21
N ASN A 51 9.77 -4.07 -8.44
CA ASN A 51 10.29 -4.59 -9.70
C ASN A 51 9.92 -6.07 -9.80
N HIS A 52 9.51 -6.52 -10.99
CA HIS A 52 9.11 -7.90 -11.29
C HIS A 52 7.76 -8.35 -10.71
N THR A 53 6.86 -7.41 -10.40
CA THR A 53 5.54 -7.73 -9.84
C THR A 53 4.41 -7.76 -10.88
N LEU A 54 4.77 -7.76 -12.18
CA LEU A 54 3.85 -8.16 -13.23
C LEU A 54 3.71 -9.68 -13.17
N LEU A 55 2.50 -10.13 -12.88
CA LEU A 55 2.18 -11.54 -12.63
C LEU A 55 1.48 -12.14 -13.84
N LYS A 56 1.55 -13.47 -13.92
CA LYS A 56 0.64 -14.27 -14.74
C LYS A 56 -0.25 -15.10 -13.85
N ILE A 57 -1.54 -15.15 -14.17
CA ILE A 57 -2.52 -15.98 -13.49
C ILE A 57 -3.18 -16.94 -14.49
N PRO A 58 -3.52 -18.19 -14.09
CA PRO A 58 -4.28 -19.10 -14.94
C PRO A 58 -5.68 -18.57 -15.21
N LYS A 59 -6.25 -19.01 -16.34
CA LYS A 59 -7.60 -18.69 -16.80
C LYS A 59 -8.68 -18.93 -15.74
N SER A 60 -8.51 -19.96 -14.90
CA SER A 60 -9.42 -20.27 -13.81
C SER A 60 -9.48 -19.16 -12.76
N GLN A 61 -8.35 -18.52 -12.43
CA GLN A 61 -8.31 -17.36 -11.53
C GLN A 61 -8.77 -16.08 -12.23
N ALA A 62 -8.34 -15.86 -13.48
CA ALA A 62 -8.75 -14.70 -14.26
C ALA A 62 -10.27 -14.62 -14.46
N ALA A 63 -10.95 -15.76 -14.60
CA ALA A 63 -12.39 -15.85 -14.74
C ALA A 63 -13.18 -15.44 -13.49
N LEU A 64 -12.52 -15.36 -12.32
CA LEU A 64 -13.13 -14.95 -11.05
C LEU A 64 -12.99 -13.45 -10.78
N LEU A 65 -12.16 -12.75 -11.53
CA LEU A 65 -11.93 -11.32 -11.33
C LEU A 65 -13.20 -10.51 -11.69
N PRO A 66 -13.52 -9.45 -10.91
CA PRO A 66 -14.65 -8.56 -11.22
C PRO A 66 -14.54 -7.91 -12.61
N ASN A 67 -13.31 -7.56 -13.00
CA ASN A 67 -12.98 -6.97 -14.30
C ASN A 67 -12.09 -7.94 -15.10
N LYS A 68 -12.33 -8.03 -16.40
CA LYS A 68 -11.52 -8.86 -17.29
C LYS A 68 -10.10 -8.30 -17.41
N THR A 69 -9.15 -9.21 -17.52
CA THR A 69 -7.74 -8.91 -17.83
C THR A 69 -7.33 -9.54 -19.17
N TYR A 70 -6.18 -9.12 -19.70
CA TYR A 70 -5.71 -9.46 -21.04
C TYR A 70 -4.96 -10.81 -21.06
N PRO A 71 -5.21 -11.69 -22.05
CA PRO A 71 -4.47 -12.94 -22.21
C PRO A 71 -3.02 -12.67 -22.64
N ILE A 72 -2.09 -13.53 -22.23
CA ILE A 72 -0.67 -13.40 -22.58
C ILE A 72 -0.44 -14.08 -23.94
N TYR A 73 0.11 -13.33 -24.90
CA TYR A 73 0.44 -13.86 -26.22
C TYR A 73 1.51 -14.96 -26.10
N GLY A 74 1.24 -16.13 -26.68
CA GLY A 74 2.15 -17.28 -26.64
C GLY A 74 2.08 -18.11 -25.34
N GLU A 75 1.25 -17.74 -24.38
CA GLU A 75 1.02 -18.51 -23.14
C GLU A 75 -0.47 -18.86 -22.98
N ASP A 76 -0.91 -19.89 -23.70
CA ASP A 76 -2.31 -20.33 -23.69
C ASP A 76 -2.81 -20.63 -22.28
N GLY A 77 -3.94 -20.01 -21.92
CA GLY A 77 -4.56 -20.18 -20.62
C GLY A 77 -3.98 -19.28 -19.52
N TYR A 78 -3.05 -18.38 -19.83
CA TYR A 78 -2.51 -17.40 -18.87
C TYR A 78 -2.89 -15.97 -19.23
N TYR A 79 -3.00 -15.15 -18.19
CA TYR A 79 -3.49 -13.77 -18.24
C TYR A 79 -2.61 -12.86 -17.41
N LEU A 80 -2.46 -11.61 -17.85
CA LEU A 80 -1.72 -10.58 -17.11
C LEU A 80 -2.44 -10.21 -15.82
N ALA A 81 -1.69 -9.97 -14.75
CA ALA A 81 -2.20 -9.51 -13.48
C ALA A 81 -1.11 -8.76 -12.70
N GLY A 82 -1.51 -8.00 -11.67
CA GLY A 82 -0.59 -7.35 -10.75
C GLY A 82 -1.34 -7.05 -9.46
N LEU A 83 -0.67 -7.16 -8.32
CA LEU A 83 -1.27 -6.79 -7.03
C LEU A 83 -1.16 -5.28 -6.81
N ASP A 84 -2.21 -4.68 -6.26
CA ASP A 84 -2.28 -3.23 -6.12
C ASP A 84 -1.22 -2.68 -5.16
N VAL A 85 -0.84 -3.40 -4.10
CA VAL A 85 0.23 -2.99 -3.18
C VAL A 85 1.53 -2.61 -3.91
N PHE A 86 1.90 -3.32 -4.97
CA PHE A 86 3.12 -3.03 -5.71
C PHE A 86 2.97 -1.80 -6.60
N HIS A 87 1.77 -1.57 -7.15
CA HIS A 87 1.47 -0.33 -7.86
C HIS A 87 1.44 0.87 -6.91
N GLN A 88 0.88 0.71 -5.70
CA GLN A 88 0.90 1.72 -4.65
C GLN A 88 2.34 2.08 -4.24
N LEU A 89 3.20 1.07 -4.05
CA LEU A 89 4.62 1.27 -3.73
C LEU A 89 5.36 1.98 -4.88
N HIS A 90 5.12 1.59 -6.13
CA HIS A 90 5.65 2.29 -7.31
C HIS A 90 5.22 3.77 -7.34
N CYS A 91 3.93 4.04 -7.16
CA CYS A 91 3.40 5.41 -7.13
C CYS A 91 4.00 6.23 -5.99
N LEU A 92 4.14 5.66 -4.80
CA LEU A 92 4.79 6.31 -3.66
C LEU A 92 6.27 6.59 -3.94
N HIS A 93 6.96 5.70 -4.67
CA HIS A 93 8.34 5.93 -5.10
C HIS A 93 8.46 7.08 -6.12
N VAL A 94 7.51 7.20 -7.05
CA VAL A 94 7.42 8.34 -7.97
C VAL A 94 7.18 9.64 -7.20
N VAL A 95 6.26 9.64 -6.23
CA VAL A 95 6.02 10.79 -5.35
C VAL A 95 7.29 11.16 -4.57
N ARG A 96 8.01 10.18 -4.02
CA ARG A 96 9.31 10.41 -3.37
C ARG A 96 10.24 11.18 -4.29
N HIS A 97 10.46 10.73 -5.53
CA HIS A 97 11.32 11.44 -6.48
C HIS A 97 10.82 12.85 -6.83
N ALA A 98 9.51 13.06 -6.93
CA ALA A 98 8.96 14.40 -7.19
C ALA A 98 9.26 15.40 -6.06
N LEU A 99 9.36 14.91 -4.82
CA LEU A 99 9.67 15.73 -3.65
C LEU A 99 11.17 16.05 -3.48
N TYR A 100 12.05 15.49 -4.34
CA TYR A 100 13.51 15.51 -4.16
C TYR A 100 14.17 16.90 -4.37
N ASN A 101 13.47 17.92 -4.86
CA ASN A 101 14.13 19.19 -5.20
C ASN A 101 13.34 20.44 -4.80
N ASP A 102 12.26 20.26 -4.03
CA ASP A 102 11.46 21.37 -3.56
C ASP A 102 12.05 21.91 -2.25
N HIS A 103 12.52 23.15 -2.30
CA HIS A 103 12.80 23.93 -1.11
C HIS A 103 11.45 24.26 -0.44
N PHE A 104 10.99 23.36 0.43
CA PHE A 104 9.82 23.64 1.23
C PHE A 104 10.17 24.73 2.26
N ASP A 105 9.56 25.91 2.12
CA ASP A 105 9.63 26.98 3.13
C ASP A 105 8.86 26.64 4.42
N ASP A 106 8.16 25.50 4.44
CA ASP A 106 7.49 24.96 5.62
C ASP A 106 8.50 24.16 6.48
N PRO A 107 8.76 24.57 7.74
CA PRO A 107 9.64 23.82 8.65
C PRO A 107 9.16 22.38 8.92
N HIS A 108 7.88 22.10 8.72
CA HIS A 108 7.30 20.76 8.82
C HIS A 108 7.52 19.90 7.58
N ALA A 109 7.98 20.46 6.46
CA ALA A 109 8.23 19.73 5.22
C ALA A 109 9.73 19.72 4.84
N ASN A 110 10.63 19.84 5.81
CA ASN A 110 12.05 19.66 5.54
C ASN A 110 12.34 18.24 5.00
N PRO A 111 13.44 18.04 4.24
CA PRO A 111 13.72 16.78 3.55
C PRO A 111 13.76 15.54 4.46
N GLU A 112 14.24 15.68 5.70
CA GLU A 112 14.28 14.58 6.65
C GLU A 112 12.88 14.18 7.14
N HIS A 113 12.02 15.17 7.40
CA HIS A 113 10.64 14.92 7.77
C HIS A 113 9.87 14.26 6.62
N VAL A 114 9.98 14.80 5.41
CA VAL A 114 9.37 14.21 4.22
C VAL A 114 9.86 12.78 4.00
N SER A 115 11.16 12.53 4.14
CA SER A 115 11.73 11.21 3.92
C SER A 115 11.17 10.15 4.88
N HIS A 116 11.07 10.42 6.18
CA HIS A 116 10.51 9.42 7.09
C HIS A 116 8.98 9.32 7.01
N CYS A 117 8.27 10.39 6.60
CA CYS A 117 6.85 10.32 6.28
C CYS A 117 6.58 9.36 5.12
N VAL A 118 7.36 9.47 4.03
CA VAL A 118 7.27 8.56 2.88
C VAL A 118 7.56 7.11 3.32
N ASP A 119 8.59 6.89 4.15
CA ASP A 119 8.92 5.56 4.66
C ASP A 119 7.84 5.00 5.62
N ALA A 120 7.22 5.83 6.45
CA ALA A 120 6.10 5.42 7.29
C ALA A 120 4.88 4.98 6.47
N ILE A 121 4.58 5.68 5.37
CA ILE A 121 3.51 5.28 4.44
C ILE A 121 3.89 3.96 3.75
N ARG A 122 5.14 3.79 3.29
CA ARG A 122 5.63 2.52 2.72
C ARG A 122 5.42 1.35 3.68
N GLN A 123 5.81 1.51 4.94
CA GLN A 123 5.61 0.49 5.98
C GLN A 123 4.12 0.16 6.16
N SER A 124 3.26 1.18 6.17
CA SER A 124 1.80 0.97 6.24
C SER A 124 1.26 0.20 5.03
N LEU A 125 1.68 0.55 3.80
CA LEU A 125 1.25 -0.14 2.58
C LEU A 125 1.66 -1.62 2.60
N MET A 126 2.88 -1.92 3.05
CA MET A 126 3.35 -3.31 3.18
C MET A 126 2.61 -4.06 4.28
N CYS A 127 2.35 -3.42 5.43
CA CYS A 127 1.64 -4.03 6.55
C CYS A 127 0.18 -4.35 6.22
N SER A 128 -0.48 -3.52 5.42
CA SER A 128 -1.89 -3.70 5.03
C SER A 128 -2.06 -4.28 3.62
N ALA A 129 -0.97 -4.73 2.97
CA ALA A 129 -0.83 -5.05 1.55
C ALA A 129 -2.16 -5.33 0.82
N ASP A 130 -2.56 -4.41 -0.06
CA ASP A 130 -3.73 -4.60 -0.90
C ASP A 130 -3.44 -5.61 -2.02
N ILE A 131 -4.05 -6.79 -1.90
CA ILE A 131 -3.91 -7.89 -2.86
C ILE A 131 -4.95 -7.85 -3.99
N SER A 132 -5.73 -6.76 -4.12
CA SER A 132 -6.64 -6.57 -5.24
C SER A 132 -5.87 -6.58 -6.56
N VAL A 133 -6.50 -7.11 -7.61
CA VAL A 133 -5.83 -7.35 -8.89
C VAL A 133 -6.05 -6.18 -9.85
N ASN A 134 -4.95 -5.51 -10.18
CA ASN A 134 -4.84 -4.65 -11.35
C ASN A 134 -4.88 -5.49 -12.62
N VAL A 135 -5.60 -4.99 -13.63
CA VAL A 135 -5.87 -5.73 -14.87
C VAL A 135 -5.33 -4.99 -16.08
N TRP A 136 -5.11 -5.72 -17.17
CA TRP A 136 -4.69 -5.17 -18.43
C TRP A 136 -5.81 -5.26 -19.45
N GLN A 137 -5.96 -4.23 -20.29
CA GLN A 137 -6.96 -4.20 -21.36
C GLN A 137 -6.40 -3.53 -22.61
N TRP A 138 -6.95 -3.86 -23.77
CA TRP A 138 -6.59 -3.20 -25.04
C TRP A 138 -7.18 -1.80 -25.07
N SER A 139 -6.33 -0.80 -25.28
CA SER A 139 -6.74 0.57 -25.59
C SER A 139 -6.61 0.81 -27.09
N GLU A 140 -7.74 1.08 -27.75
CA GLU A 140 -7.75 1.45 -29.18
C GLU A 140 -7.02 2.78 -29.43
N GLU A 141 -7.19 3.75 -28.52
CA GLU A 141 -6.57 5.07 -28.61
C GLU A 141 -5.04 4.98 -28.61
N LEU A 142 -4.49 4.16 -27.71
CA LEU A 142 -3.04 3.99 -27.58
C LEU A 142 -2.50 2.85 -28.45
N SER A 143 -3.38 2.09 -29.11
CA SER A 143 -3.04 0.87 -29.86
C SER A 143 -2.14 -0.07 -29.06
N ALA A 144 -2.44 -0.24 -27.77
CA ALA A 144 -1.60 -0.95 -26.82
C ALA A 144 -2.42 -1.61 -25.71
N VAL A 145 -1.85 -2.65 -25.10
CA VAL A 145 -2.35 -3.24 -23.87
C VAL A 145 -1.86 -2.40 -22.69
N VAL A 146 -2.78 -1.84 -21.91
CA VAL A 146 -2.47 -0.93 -20.80
C VAL A 146 -3.07 -1.43 -19.49
N GLY A 147 -2.36 -1.15 -18.40
CA GLY A 147 -2.81 -1.48 -17.04
C GLY A 147 -3.87 -0.50 -16.55
N TYR A 148 -4.89 -1.01 -15.87
CA TYR A 148 -5.93 -0.25 -15.21
C TYR A 148 -5.94 -0.58 -13.72
N SER A 149 -5.77 0.46 -12.90
CA SER A 149 -5.81 0.36 -11.43
C SER A 149 -7.16 0.76 -10.83
N SER A 150 -8.16 1.05 -11.68
CA SER A 150 -9.54 1.37 -11.26
C SER A 150 -10.36 0.11 -11.02
N GLN A 151 -9.96 -0.66 -10.02
CA GLN A 151 -10.48 -2.01 -9.75
C GLN A 151 -11.31 -2.04 -8.47
N ALA A 152 -11.97 -3.17 -8.20
CA ALA A 152 -12.67 -3.36 -6.94
C ALA A 152 -11.68 -3.76 -5.84
N HIS A 153 -11.74 -3.07 -4.69
CA HIS A 153 -10.87 -3.30 -3.54
C HIS A 153 -11.68 -3.76 -2.31
N SER A 154 -11.03 -4.51 -1.42
CA SER A 154 -11.59 -4.86 -0.11
C SER A 154 -11.13 -3.85 0.96
N CYS A 155 -11.93 -2.82 1.17
CA CYS A 155 -11.60 -1.71 2.07
C CYS A 155 -12.24 -1.84 3.45
N ARG A 156 -11.58 -1.30 4.48
CA ARG A 156 -12.25 -0.97 5.74
C ARG A 156 -13.22 0.18 5.51
N ASN A 157 -14.38 0.14 6.15
CA ASN A 157 -15.36 1.23 6.04
C ASN A 157 -14.82 2.49 6.74
N PHE A 158 -14.34 3.44 5.94
CA PHE A 158 -13.66 4.63 6.46
C PHE A 158 -14.62 5.59 7.18
N ASP A 159 -15.87 5.70 6.73
CA ASP A 159 -16.86 6.54 7.41
C ASP A 159 -17.13 6.04 8.84
N LYS A 160 -17.29 4.73 9.02
CA LYS A 160 -17.45 4.13 10.36
C LYS A 160 -16.23 4.37 11.25
N LEU A 161 -15.01 4.27 10.71
CA LEU A 161 -13.79 4.58 11.45
C LEU A 161 -13.74 6.05 11.86
N ARG A 162 -14.08 6.95 10.93
CA ARG A 162 -14.13 8.39 11.18
C ARG A 162 -15.17 8.75 12.22
N ASP A 163 -16.36 8.15 12.16
CA ASP A 163 -17.42 8.41 13.13
C ASP A 163 -17.04 7.89 14.53
N TRP A 164 -16.48 6.68 14.61
CA TRP A 164 -15.94 6.13 15.87
C TRP A 164 -14.91 7.06 16.51
N ALA A 165 -14.00 7.63 15.71
CA ALA A 165 -12.98 8.58 16.17
C ALA A 165 -13.59 9.93 16.60
N ARG A 166 -14.55 10.45 15.83
CA ARG A 166 -15.23 11.72 16.14
C ARG A 166 -16.01 11.66 17.44
N GLU A 167 -16.69 10.56 17.72
CA GLU A 167 -17.42 10.33 18.98
C GLU A 167 -16.49 10.32 20.21
N ARG A 168 -15.21 10.00 20.01
CA ARG A 168 -14.20 9.83 21.06
C ARG A 168 -13.15 10.93 21.07
N ARG A 169 -13.34 11.99 20.29
CA ARG A 169 -12.37 13.07 20.20
C ARG A 169 -12.18 13.76 21.55
N LEU A 170 -10.96 14.21 21.81
CA LEU A 170 -10.69 15.09 22.94
C LEU A 170 -11.41 16.42 22.72
N HIS A 171 -12.31 16.76 23.63
CA HIS A 171 -13.05 18.03 23.60
C HIS A 171 -12.35 19.15 24.37
N LYS A 172 -11.31 18.80 25.14
CA LYS A 172 -10.52 19.72 25.94
C LYS A 172 -9.05 19.57 25.56
N TRP A 173 -8.32 20.67 25.63
CA TRP A 173 -6.88 20.65 25.50
C TRP A 173 -6.24 19.82 26.61
N ILE A 174 -5.19 19.09 26.28
CA ILE A 174 -4.38 18.32 27.22
C ILE A 174 -3.01 18.99 27.32
N ASP A 175 -2.55 19.24 28.55
CA ASP A 175 -1.16 19.61 28.79
C ASP A 175 -0.28 18.38 28.69
N ILE A 176 0.36 18.18 27.53
CA ILE A 176 1.27 17.06 27.29
C ILE A 176 2.55 17.12 28.13
N ARG A 177 2.78 18.19 28.91
CA ARG A 177 3.90 18.31 29.85
C ARG A 177 3.55 17.89 31.26
N LEU A 178 2.26 17.68 31.55
CA LEU A 178 1.81 17.22 32.86
C LEU A 178 1.99 15.70 32.96
N PHE A 179 2.81 15.26 33.91
CA PHE A 179 2.92 13.84 34.24
C PHE A 179 1.68 13.38 35.02
N VAL A 180 1.11 12.24 34.63
CA VAL A 180 0.01 11.57 35.30
C VAL A 180 0.44 10.13 35.54
N GLU A 181 0.35 9.65 36.79
CA GLU A 181 0.66 8.24 37.09
C GLU A 181 -0.33 7.32 36.35
N ASP A 182 0.22 6.30 35.69
CA ASP A 182 -0.55 5.25 35.05
C ASP A 182 -0.75 4.08 36.03
N GLY A 183 -1.99 3.58 36.10
CA GLY A 183 -2.35 2.40 36.90
C GLY A 183 -2.32 1.10 36.10
N LEU A 184 -2.03 1.16 34.81
CA LEU A 184 -1.91 -0.01 33.93
C LEU A 184 -0.53 -0.67 34.07
N PRO A 185 -0.43 -1.99 33.87
CA PRO A 185 0.87 -2.66 33.79
C PRO A 185 1.61 -2.25 32.53
N ASP A 186 2.95 -2.18 32.61
CA ASP A 186 3.80 -1.96 31.45
C ASP A 186 3.53 -3.07 30.40
N PRO A 187 3.21 -2.70 29.14
CA PRO A 187 3.02 -3.69 28.09
C PRO A 187 4.35 -4.38 27.77
N PRO A 188 4.31 -5.62 27.25
CA PRO A 188 5.52 -6.29 26.80
C PRO A 188 6.19 -5.49 25.66
N ILE A 189 7.52 -5.40 25.70
CA ILE A 189 8.29 -4.81 24.61
C ILE A 189 8.19 -5.75 23.41
N ILE A 190 7.55 -5.27 22.34
CA ILE A 190 7.57 -5.91 21.03
C ILE A 190 8.75 -5.30 20.31
N SER A 191 9.75 -6.11 19.98
CA SER A 191 10.94 -5.74 19.20
C SER A 191 10.91 -6.41 17.85
#